data_AF-A0A1H1KLT3-F1
#
_entry.id   AF-A0A1H1KLT3-F1
#
_cell.length_a   1.000
_cell.length_b   1.000
_cell.length_c   1.000
_cell.angle_alpha   90.00
_cell.angle_beta   90.00
_cell.angle_gamma   90.00
#
_symmetry.space_group_name_H-M   'P 1'
#
loop_
_entity.id
_entity.type
_entity.pdbx_description
1 polymer ?
#
loop_
_entity_poly.entity_id
_entity_poly.type
_entity_poly.pdbx_seq_one_letter_code
_entity_poly.pdbx_strand_id
1 'polypeptide(L)'
;MIYKSAFKDIIYPAQNREPRVTRYRIVLMKNSRLVRAIVHLVADEPTQPQSTEIDTALDVVLNRIIEAELVGVRHDCVRLVVQADAQMTEYPITFNALDVARPGDSERRPPPTADQAIHIRSLDVVGGSVAFYVDRESGKPVIARVAEMLR
;
A
#
# COMPACT_ATOMS: atom_id res chain seq x y z
N MET A 1 -4.65 17.17 -13.88
CA MET A 1 -5.02 15.94 -14.59
C MET A 1 -5.22 14.85 -13.57
N ILE A 2 -6.35 14.14 -13.63
CA ILE A 2 -6.68 13.01 -12.79
C ILE A 2 -6.91 11.84 -13.72
N TYR A 3 -6.17 10.75 -13.53
CA TYR A 3 -6.44 9.49 -14.20
C TYR A 3 -7.12 8.55 -13.21
N LYS A 4 -8.21 7.89 -13.62
CA LYS A 4 -8.90 6.86 -12.83
C LYS A 4 -8.93 5.59 -13.66
N SER A 5 -8.35 4.50 -13.16
CA SER A 5 -8.55 3.19 -13.79
C SER A 5 -9.98 2.70 -13.58
N ALA A 6 -10.41 1.73 -14.39
CA ALA A 6 -11.57 0.93 -14.07
C ALA A 6 -11.35 0.15 -12.75
N PHE A 7 -12.44 -0.25 -12.10
CA PHE A 7 -12.38 -1.19 -10.98
C PHE A 7 -11.95 -2.57 -11.49
N LYS A 8 -11.06 -3.20 -10.74
CA LYS A 8 -10.56 -4.55 -10.94
C LYS A 8 -10.87 -5.37 -9.69
N ASP A 9 -11.23 -6.63 -9.89
CA ASP A 9 -11.38 -7.57 -8.79
C ASP A 9 -10.00 -8.04 -8.33
N ILE A 10 -9.86 -8.28 -7.04
CA ILE A 10 -8.69 -8.94 -6.46
C ILE A 10 -9.15 -10.02 -5.49
N ILE A 11 -8.64 -11.23 -5.73
CA ILE A 11 -8.85 -12.37 -4.86
C ILE A 11 -7.74 -12.36 -3.80
N TYR A 12 -8.08 -12.61 -2.55
CA TYR A 12 -7.13 -12.72 -1.45
C TYR A 12 -7.56 -13.81 -0.45
N PRO A 13 -6.62 -14.45 0.26
CA PRO A 13 -6.97 -15.41 1.29
C PRO A 13 -7.48 -14.68 2.53
N ALA A 14 -8.64 -15.09 3.05
CA ALA A 14 -9.04 -14.77 4.41
C ALA A 14 -8.16 -15.54 5.42
N GLN A 15 -8.30 -15.23 6.71
CA GLN A 15 -7.53 -15.89 7.78
C GLN A 15 -7.79 -17.41 7.82
N ASN A 16 -9.01 -17.84 7.51
CA ASN A 16 -9.39 -19.24 7.37
C ASN A 16 -8.91 -19.89 6.04
N ARG A 17 -8.11 -19.17 5.24
CA ARG A 17 -7.59 -19.56 3.91
C ARG A 17 -8.65 -19.72 2.81
N GLU A 18 -9.89 -19.30 3.07
CA GLU A 18 -10.90 -19.24 2.01
C GLU A 18 -10.64 -18.05 1.08
N PRO A 19 -10.92 -18.18 -0.23
CA PRO A 19 -10.81 -17.07 -1.15
C PRO A 19 -11.90 -16.03 -0.86
N ARG A 20 -11.49 -14.78 -0.71
CA ARG A 20 -12.36 -13.60 -0.66
C ARG A 20 -12.06 -12.72 -1.87
N VAL A 21 -13.04 -11.89 -2.23
CA VAL A 21 -12.94 -10.95 -3.35
C VAL A 21 -13.24 -9.55 -2.85
N THR A 22 -12.45 -8.59 -3.29
CA THR A 22 -12.71 -7.16 -3.14
C THR A 22 -12.38 -6.46 -4.45
N ARG A 23 -12.76 -5.19 -4.58
CA ARG A 23 -12.56 -4.40 -5.79
C ARG A 23 -11.63 -3.25 -5.50
N TYR A 24 -10.71 -2.99 -6.41
CA TYR A 24 -9.81 -1.85 -6.30
C TYR A 24 -9.69 -1.09 -7.61
N ARG A 25 -9.25 0.16 -7.54
CA ARG A 25 -8.80 0.92 -8.70
C ARG A 25 -7.60 1.79 -8.31
N ILE A 26 -6.83 2.21 -9.31
CA ILE A 26 -5.73 3.15 -9.13
C ILE A 26 -6.15 4.51 -9.67
N VAL A 27 -6.02 5.53 -8.82
CA VAL A 27 -6.26 6.92 -9.19
C VAL A 27 -4.94 7.68 -9.12
N LEU A 28 -4.49 8.23 -10.25
CA LEU A 28 -3.31 9.09 -10.30
C LEU A 28 -3.72 10.54 -10.19
N MET A 29 -3.21 11.21 -9.17
CA MET A 29 -3.43 12.63 -8.94
C MET A 29 -2.15 13.42 -9.11
N LYS A 30 -2.14 14.35 -10.06
CA LYS A 30 -1.03 15.30 -10.20
C LYS A 30 -1.22 16.48 -9.25
N ASN A 31 -0.33 16.64 -8.27
CA ASN A 31 -0.13 17.90 -7.56
C ASN A 31 1.07 18.64 -8.19
N SER A 32 1.19 19.94 -7.91
CA SER A 32 2.23 20.85 -8.43
C SER A 32 3.67 20.35 -8.31
N ARG A 33 3.95 19.38 -7.42
CA ARG A 33 5.29 18.81 -7.21
C ARG A 33 5.40 17.29 -7.36
N LEU A 34 4.31 16.54 -7.27
CA LEU A 34 4.33 15.06 -7.24
C LEU A 34 3.03 14.48 -7.82
N VAL A 35 3.16 13.34 -8.53
CA VAL A 35 2.03 12.48 -8.89
C VAL A 35 1.87 11.45 -7.77
N ARG A 36 0.65 11.36 -7.20
CA ARG A 36 0.34 10.35 -6.19
C ARG A 36 -0.57 9.28 -6.79
N ALA A 37 -0.22 8.02 -6.58
CA ALA A 37 -1.08 6.88 -6.84
C ALA A 37 -1.92 6.61 -5.58
N ILE A 38 -3.24 6.70 -5.71
CA ILE A 38 -4.16 6.24 -4.68
C ILE A 38 -4.66 4.86 -5.08
N VAL A 39 -4.37 3.87 -4.23
CA VAL A 39 -5.04 2.58 -4.24
C VAL A 39 -6.38 2.78 -3.56
N HIS A 40 -7.47 2.78 -4.34
CA HIS A 40 -8.83 2.89 -3.84
C HIS A 40 -9.45 1.50 -3.77
N LEU A 41 -9.57 0.98 -2.55
CA LEU A 41 -10.18 -0.32 -2.25
C LEU A 41 -11.63 -0.12 -1.84
N VAL A 42 -12.55 -0.90 -2.39
CA VAL A 42 -13.95 -0.93 -1.99
C VAL A 42 -14.21 -2.24 -1.28
N ALA A 43 -14.45 -2.14 0.02
CA ALA A 43 -15.00 -3.24 0.81
C ALA A 43 -16.50 -3.29 0.54
N ASP A 44 -16.94 -4.22 -0.32
CA ASP A 44 -18.35 -4.56 -0.41
C ASP A 44 -18.74 -5.25 0.92
N GLU A 45 -19.89 -4.86 1.49
CA GLU A 45 -20.44 -5.19 2.83
C GLU A 45 -20.27 -6.64 3.36
N PRO A 46 -20.36 -6.87 4.68
CA PRO A 46 -19.62 -7.92 5.36
C PRO A 46 -20.41 -9.24 5.49
N THR A 47 -19.73 -10.38 5.32
CA THR A 47 -19.95 -11.49 6.27
C THR A 47 -18.90 -11.31 7.36
N GLN A 48 -19.18 -10.37 8.25
CA GLN A 48 -18.49 -10.01 9.49
C GLN A 48 -17.07 -10.59 9.64
N PRO A 49 -16.01 -9.94 9.12
CA PRO A 49 -14.67 -10.34 9.47
C PRO A 49 -14.34 -9.80 10.86
N GLN A 50 -13.87 -10.69 11.75
CA GLN A 50 -13.35 -10.27 13.06
C GLN A 50 -12.22 -9.26 12.87
N SER A 51 -12.03 -8.32 13.79
CA SER A 51 -11.09 -7.19 13.67
C SER A 51 -9.67 -7.60 13.20
N THR A 52 -9.20 -8.77 13.63
CA THR A 52 -7.92 -9.39 13.30
C THR A 52 -7.84 -9.99 11.87
N GLU A 53 -8.97 -10.34 11.26
CA GLU A 53 -9.02 -10.92 9.90
C GLU A 53 -8.68 -9.89 8.82
N ILE A 54 -8.89 -8.60 9.11
CA ILE A 54 -8.74 -7.54 8.14
C ILE A 54 -7.28 -7.00 8.10
N ASP A 55 -6.47 -7.25 9.15
CA ASP A 55 -5.07 -6.79 9.25
C ASP A 55 -4.19 -7.46 8.19
N THR A 56 -4.11 -8.79 8.23
CA THR A 56 -3.35 -9.58 7.23
C THR A 56 -3.92 -9.40 5.82
N ALA A 57 -5.24 -9.25 5.70
CA ALA A 57 -5.90 -9.15 4.42
C ALA A 57 -5.52 -7.86 3.66
N LEU A 58 -5.46 -6.71 4.34
CA LEU A 58 -5.08 -5.46 3.68
C LEU A 58 -3.62 -5.46 3.24
N ASP A 59 -2.71 -5.99 4.04
CA ASP A 59 -1.30 -6.11 3.66
C ASP A 59 -1.14 -7.00 2.42
N VAL A 60 -1.80 -8.16 2.40
CA VAL A 60 -1.76 -9.08 1.25
C VAL A 60 -2.35 -8.42 0.00
N VAL A 61 -3.49 -7.75 0.13
CA VAL A 61 -4.15 -7.04 -0.98
C VAL A 61 -3.26 -5.91 -1.50
N LEU A 62 -2.71 -5.07 -0.61
CA LEU A 62 -1.84 -3.96 -0.97
C LEU A 62 -0.60 -4.45 -1.71
N ASN A 63 0.11 -5.45 -1.17
CA ASN A 63 1.32 -5.98 -1.81
C ASN A 63 1.02 -6.61 -3.16
N ARG A 64 -0.10 -7.31 -3.34
CA ARG A 64 -0.52 -7.84 -4.65
C ARG A 64 -0.80 -6.73 -5.66
N ILE A 65 -1.47 -5.64 -5.25
CA ILE A 65 -1.72 -4.49 -6.12
C ILE A 65 -0.39 -3.81 -6.49
N ILE A 66 0.50 -3.66 -5.51
CA ILE A 66 1.82 -3.05 -5.75
C ILE A 66 2.62 -3.88 -6.74
N GLU A 67 2.68 -5.19 -6.57
CA GLU A 67 3.39 -6.10 -7.46
C GLU A 67 2.80 -6.11 -8.89
N ALA A 68 1.48 -6.03 -9.01
CA ALA A 68 0.83 -6.07 -10.32
C ALA A 68 0.91 -4.74 -11.09
N GLU A 69 0.84 -3.59 -10.39
CA GLU A 69 0.55 -2.32 -11.04
C GLU A 69 1.48 -1.16 -10.63
N LEU A 70 2.16 -1.25 -9.49
CA LEU A 70 2.93 -0.14 -8.90
C LEU A 70 4.41 -0.50 -8.63
N VAL A 71 4.94 -1.55 -9.26
CA VAL A 71 6.37 -1.89 -9.19
C VAL A 71 7.20 -0.68 -9.66
N GLY A 72 8.24 -0.35 -8.90
CA GLY A 72 9.10 0.81 -9.15
C GLY A 72 8.50 2.16 -8.78
N VAL A 73 7.23 2.23 -8.35
CA VAL A 73 6.63 3.47 -7.82
C VAL A 73 7.11 3.69 -6.40
N ARG A 74 7.58 4.90 -6.09
CA ARG A 74 8.04 5.27 -4.74
C ARG A 74 6.94 5.14 -3.71
N HIS A 75 7.28 4.56 -2.56
CA HIS A 75 6.43 4.42 -1.39
C HIS A 75 5.71 5.72 -1.01
N ASP A 76 6.42 6.85 -0.96
CA ASP A 76 5.85 8.14 -0.53
C ASP A 76 4.88 8.77 -1.55
N CYS A 77 4.85 8.23 -2.76
CA CYS A 77 3.89 8.56 -3.80
C CYS A 77 2.65 7.65 -3.79
N VAL A 78 2.63 6.57 -2.99
CA VAL A 78 1.48 5.67 -2.89
C VAL A 78 0.65 6.01 -1.64
N ARG A 79 -0.67 5.98 -1.77
CA ARG A 79 -1.64 6.12 -0.66
C ARG A 79 -2.67 5.02 -0.74
N LEU A 80 -3.07 4.47 0.41
CA LEU A 80 -4.16 3.52 0.49
C LEU A 80 -5.41 4.21 1.02
N VAL A 81 -6.49 4.14 0.25
CA VAL A 81 -7.82 4.55 0.69
C VAL A 81 -8.75 3.36 0.62
N VAL A 82 -9.41 3.07 1.73
CA VAL A 82 -10.42 2.02 1.82
C VAL A 82 -11.78 2.69 1.98
N GLN A 83 -12.71 2.34 1.10
CA GLN A 83 -14.11 2.69 1.19
C GLN A 83 -14.88 1.51 1.77
N ALA A 84 -15.54 1.72 2.90
CA ALA A 84 -16.53 0.82 3.48
C ALA A 84 -17.84 1.61 3.61
N ASP A 85 -18.91 1.09 3.02
CA ASP A 85 -20.19 1.79 2.92
C ASP A 85 -20.03 3.22 2.34
N ALA A 86 -20.47 4.23 3.08
CA ALA A 86 -20.33 5.64 2.73
C ALA A 86 -19.04 6.29 3.27
N GLN A 87 -18.22 5.55 4.03
CA GLN A 87 -17.03 6.08 4.68
C GLN A 87 -15.76 5.73 3.90
N MET A 88 -14.90 6.73 3.71
CA MET A 88 -13.57 6.56 3.13
C MET A 88 -12.49 6.87 4.17
N THR A 89 -11.60 5.91 4.41
CA THR A 89 -10.49 6.01 5.36
C THR A 89 -9.17 5.90 4.62
N GLU A 90 -8.27 6.86 4.83
CA GLU A 90 -6.88 6.81 4.37
C GLU A 90 -6.04 6.12 5.43
N TYR A 91 -5.35 5.07 5.02
CA TYR A 91 -4.42 4.34 5.89
C TYR A 91 -2.98 4.63 5.48
N PRO A 92 -2.10 5.02 6.44
CA PRO A 92 -0.68 5.13 6.17
C PRO A 92 -0.08 3.78 5.76
N ILE A 93 0.90 3.83 4.85
CA ILE A 93 1.66 2.68 4.40
C ILE A 93 3.05 2.76 5.01
N THR A 94 3.48 1.68 5.64
CA THR A 94 4.79 1.51 6.28
C THR A 94 5.54 0.35 5.64
N PHE A 95 6.82 0.19 5.99
CA PHE A 95 7.67 -0.91 5.53
C PHE A 95 8.73 -1.21 6.58
N ASN A 96 9.28 -2.42 6.56
CA ASN A 96 10.43 -2.76 7.37
C ASN A 96 11.73 -2.40 6.63
N ALA A 97 12.49 -1.47 7.20
CA ALA A 97 13.73 -0.99 6.59
C ALA A 97 14.82 -2.07 6.48
N LEU A 98 14.77 -3.10 7.32
CA LEU A 98 15.73 -4.23 7.27
C LEU A 98 15.53 -5.11 6.03
N ASP A 99 14.33 -5.10 5.46
CA ASP A 99 13.97 -5.92 4.30
C ASP A 99 14.33 -5.25 2.97
N VAL A 100 14.73 -3.97 2.98
CA VAL A 100 15.14 -3.25 1.78
C VAL A 100 16.40 -3.91 1.22
N ALA A 101 16.24 -4.60 0.08
CA ALA A 101 17.36 -5.19 -0.64
C ALA A 101 18.38 -4.09 -0.96
N ARG A 102 19.61 -4.26 -0.46
CA ARG A 102 20.69 -3.29 -0.65
C ARG A 102 20.99 -3.18 -2.15
N PRO A 103 20.88 -1.99 -2.77
CA PRO A 103 21.33 -1.80 -4.13
C PRO A 103 22.86 -1.94 -4.17
N GLY A 104 23.35 -3.07 -4.68
CA GLY A 104 24.76 -3.31 -5.00
C GLY A 104 25.73 -3.28 -3.82
N ASP A 105 25.92 -4.42 -3.14
CA ASP A 105 27.24 -4.82 -2.61
C ASP A 105 27.17 -6.24 -2.03
N SER A 106 27.05 -7.24 -2.91
CA SER A 106 27.40 -8.63 -2.57
C SER A 106 28.92 -8.84 -2.50
N GLU A 107 29.73 -7.89 -3.00
CA GLU A 107 31.18 -8.05 -3.15
C GLU A 107 32.04 -7.25 -2.16
N ARG A 108 31.48 -6.29 -1.40
CA ARG A 108 32.19 -5.56 -0.35
C ARG A 108 31.47 -5.62 0.98
N ARG A 109 31.33 -6.82 1.54
CA ARG A 109 30.86 -7.01 2.91
C ARG A 109 31.99 -6.65 3.88
N PRO A 110 31.92 -5.54 4.66
CA PRO A 110 32.80 -5.39 5.81
C PRO A 110 32.45 -6.50 6.82
N PRO A 111 33.40 -6.98 7.62
CA PRO A 111 33.15 -8.01 8.62
C PRO A 111 32.01 -7.60 9.58
N PRO A 112 31.29 -8.58 10.16
CA PRO A 112 30.03 -8.40 10.90
C PRO A 112 30.15 -7.62 12.23
N THR A 113 31.26 -6.93 12.45
CA THR A 113 31.60 -6.18 13.66
C THR A 113 31.44 -4.67 13.53
N ALA A 114 31.07 -4.15 12.36
CA ALA A 114 30.81 -2.72 12.18
C ALA A 114 29.31 -2.42 12.31
N ASP A 115 28.93 -1.92 13.48
CA ASP A 115 27.60 -1.38 13.80
C ASP A 115 27.40 -0.04 13.05
N GLN A 116 27.39 -0.09 11.71
CA GLN A 116 27.24 1.07 10.86
C GLN A 116 25.76 1.36 10.64
N ALA A 117 25.35 2.58 10.99
CA ALA A 117 24.03 3.09 10.69
C ALA A 117 23.79 3.05 9.17
N ILE A 118 22.74 2.34 8.74
CA ILE A 118 22.33 2.28 7.34
C ILE A 118 21.39 3.46 7.09
N HIS A 119 21.75 4.32 6.14
CA HIS A 119 20.90 5.43 5.71
C HIS A 119 20.06 5.01 4.50
N ILE A 120 18.78 4.69 4.73
CA ILE A 120 17.80 4.42 3.66
C ILE A 120 17.02 5.71 3.39
N ARG A 121 17.06 6.22 2.15
CA ARG A 121 16.20 7.35 1.77
C ARG A 121 14.85 6.80 1.35
N SER A 122 13.77 7.51 1.69
CA SER A 122 12.40 7.13 1.26
C SER A 122 12.27 7.06 -0.28
N LEU A 123 13.10 7.82 -1.00
CA LEU A 123 13.23 7.78 -2.46
C LEU A 123 13.69 6.41 -2.99
N ASP A 124 14.45 5.67 -2.20
CA ASP A 124 15.03 4.38 -2.57
C ASP A 124 14.06 3.22 -2.31
N VAL A 125 12.94 3.50 -1.62
CA VAL A 125 11.91 2.52 -1.27
C VAL A 125 10.79 2.59 -2.30
N VAL A 126 10.72 1.56 -3.14
CA VAL A 126 9.77 1.47 -4.26
C VAL A 126 8.95 0.18 -4.21
N GLY A 127 7.82 0.16 -4.92
CA GLY A 127 7.04 -1.05 -5.17
C GLY A 127 7.92 -2.22 -5.64
N GLY A 128 7.80 -3.37 -4.98
CA GLY A 128 8.59 -4.59 -5.28
C GLY A 128 9.97 -4.64 -4.61
N SER A 129 10.44 -3.58 -3.94
CA SER A 129 11.73 -3.61 -3.21
C SER A 129 11.62 -4.18 -1.79
N VAL A 130 10.42 -4.09 -1.20
CA VAL A 130 10.07 -4.55 0.16
C VAL A 130 8.59 -4.88 0.23
N ALA A 131 8.22 -5.64 1.26
CA ALA A 131 6.83 -5.74 1.69
C ALA A 131 6.37 -4.42 2.34
N PHE A 132 5.15 -4.02 2.02
CA PHE A 132 4.47 -2.89 2.64
C PHE A 132 3.43 -3.37 3.65
N TYR A 133 3.23 -2.57 4.70
CA TYR A 133 2.28 -2.83 5.76
C TYR A 133 1.34 -1.64 5.94
N VAL A 134 0.10 -1.90 6.32
CA VAL A 134 -0.92 -0.89 6.55
C VAL A 134 -0.98 -0.54 8.03
N ASP A 135 -0.71 0.73 8.37
CA ASP A 135 -0.90 1.23 9.73
C ASP A 135 -2.37 1.59 9.94
N ARG A 136 -3.11 0.71 10.62
CA ARG A 136 -4.56 0.83 10.78
C ARG A 136 -4.95 1.71 11.95
N GLU A 137 -4.14 1.72 13.01
CA GLU A 137 -4.35 2.54 14.20
C GLU A 137 -4.24 4.02 13.85
N SER A 138 -3.41 4.36 12.86
CA SER A 138 -3.26 5.71 12.33
C SER A 138 -4.21 6.04 11.17
N GLY A 139 -5.23 5.21 10.92
CA GLY A 139 -6.25 5.45 9.90
C GLY A 139 -7.00 6.76 10.13
N LYS A 140 -7.19 7.56 9.09
CA LYS A 140 -7.82 8.89 9.18
C LYS A 140 -8.90 9.06 8.12
N PRO A 141 -9.97 9.83 8.39
CA PRO A 141 -10.92 10.19 7.37
C PRO A 141 -10.23 10.85 6.17
N VAL A 142 -10.59 10.42 4.96
CA VAL A 142 -10.06 11.01 3.74
C VAL A 142 -10.48 12.48 3.65
N ILE A 143 -9.54 13.35 3.31
CA ILE A 143 -9.84 14.76 3.10
C ILE A 143 -10.86 14.94 1.95
N ALA A 144 -11.79 15.89 2.10
CA ALA A 144 -12.93 16.06 1.19
C ALA A 144 -12.53 16.10 -0.30
N ARG A 145 -11.46 16.82 -0.62
CA ARG A 145 -10.94 16.93 -1.99
C ARG A 145 -10.51 15.58 -2.59
N VAL A 146 -9.92 14.70 -1.79
CA VAL A 146 -9.54 13.35 -2.26
C VAL A 146 -10.78 12.49 -2.37
N ALA A 147 -11.71 12.57 -1.42
CA ALA A 147 -12.97 11.84 -1.47
C ALA A 147 -13.81 12.19 -2.73
N GLU A 148 -13.91 13.47 -3.09
CA GLU A 148 -14.57 13.92 -4.33
C GLU A 148 -13.91 13.34 -5.58
N MET A 149 -12.57 13.24 -5.58
CA MET A 149 -11.84 12.63 -6.70
C MET A 149 -11.99 11.11 -6.72
N LEU A 150 -12.34 10.47 -5.62
CA LEU A 150 -12.58 9.03 -5.54
C LEU A 150 -14.03 8.63 -5.73
N ARG A 151 -14.96 9.59 -5.84
CA ARG A 151 -16.33 9.33 -6.31
C ARG A 151 -16.39 9.22 -7.83
#